data_AF-A0A519L276-F1
#
_entry.id   AF-A0A519L276-F1
#
_cell.length_a   1.000
_cell.length_b   1.000
_cell.length_c   1.000
_cell.angle_alpha   90.00
_cell.angle_beta   90.00
_cell.angle_gamma   90.00
#
_symmetry.space_group_name_H-M   'P 1'
#
loop_
_entity.id
_entity.type
_entity.pdbx_description
1 polymer ?
#
loop_
_entity_poly.entity_id
_entity_poly.type
_entity_poly.pdbx_seq_one_letter_code
_entity_poly.pdbx_strand_id
1 'polypeptide(L)'
;MAIFPVILCGGAGTRLWPASRSDRPKQFLDLTSNLSLFQETLARVAPLAKDGGQVVVVAGQEHRAVVVEQLGDIPAVVLLEPSGRDSAAAMAAAAHWIARRDPNGVAAFVASDHRITQDDLFRAAVREAADLAGSDRLVVFGVKPTEPSSAYGYIQPEQVVLGDPMVGGDEGRH
;
A
#
# COMPACT_ATOMS: atom_id res chain seq x y z
N MET A 1 6.94 6.54 -17.47
CA MET A 1 5.54 6.26 -17.10
C MET A 1 5.32 6.75 -15.69
N ALA A 2 4.27 7.51 -15.43
CA ALA A 2 4.00 8.04 -14.09
C ALA A 2 3.38 6.95 -13.22
N ILE A 3 3.96 6.70 -12.05
CA ILE A 3 3.42 5.78 -11.04
C ILE A 3 2.74 6.60 -9.95
N PHE A 4 1.49 6.26 -9.63
CA PHE A 4 0.71 6.85 -8.56
C PHE A 4 0.57 5.83 -7.43
N PRO A 5 1.43 5.89 -6.39
CA PRO A 5 1.26 5.03 -5.23
C PRO A 5 -0.03 5.39 -4.51
N VAL A 6 -0.92 4.41 -4.34
CA VAL A 6 -2.20 4.58 -3.66
C VAL A 6 -2.15 3.84 -2.34
N ILE A 7 -2.06 4.57 -1.23
CA ILE A 7 -2.08 4.03 0.12
C ILE A 7 -3.53 3.94 0.60
N LEU A 8 -4.02 2.71 0.76
CA LEU A 8 -5.35 2.43 1.29
C LEU A 8 -5.30 2.40 2.82
N CYS A 9 -5.87 3.44 3.44
CA CYS A 9 -6.03 3.55 4.89
C CYS A 9 -7.44 3.12 5.30
N GLY A 10 -7.74 1.84 5.09
CA GLY A 10 -9.01 1.23 5.45
C GLY A 10 -8.96 0.50 6.80
N GLY A 11 -10.12 0.40 7.45
CA GLY A 11 -10.35 -0.48 8.60
C GLY A 11 -10.22 0.21 9.95
N ALA A 12 -11.30 0.11 10.75
CA ALA A 12 -11.37 0.58 12.14
C ALA A 12 -10.41 -0.15 13.11
N GLY A 13 -9.51 -1.00 12.62
CA GLY A 13 -8.48 -1.64 13.42
C GLY A 13 -9.00 -2.48 14.60
N THR A 14 -10.17 -3.11 14.53
CA THR A 14 -10.75 -3.83 15.69
C THR A 14 -9.93 -5.04 16.17
N ARG A 15 -8.92 -5.48 15.42
CA ARG A 15 -8.07 -6.65 15.75
C ARG A 15 -6.88 -6.34 16.69
N LEU A 16 -6.57 -5.08 16.97
CA LEU A 16 -5.49 -4.67 17.90
C LEU A 16 -6.01 -3.93 19.14
N TRP A 17 -7.26 -4.15 19.51
CA TRP A 17 -7.81 -3.61 20.76
C TRP A 17 -7.03 -4.18 21.97
N PRO A 18 -6.61 -3.36 22.97
CA PRO A 18 -6.97 -1.96 23.22
C PRO A 18 -6.00 -0.91 22.65
N ALA A 19 -4.97 -1.31 21.90
CA ALA A 19 -4.00 -0.38 21.32
C ALA A 19 -4.61 0.46 20.19
N SER A 20 -5.52 -0.13 19.41
CA SER A 20 -6.36 0.57 18.42
C SER A 20 -7.72 0.97 19.02
N ARG A 21 -8.10 2.21 18.79
CA ARG A 21 -9.43 2.77 19.08
C ARG A 21 -10.04 3.28 17.78
N SER A 22 -11.36 3.50 17.75
CA SER A 22 -12.04 4.03 16.56
C SER A 22 -11.51 5.40 16.12
N ASP A 23 -10.98 6.20 17.06
CA ASP A 23 -10.31 7.47 16.83
C ASP A 23 -8.79 7.34 16.56
N ARG A 24 -8.20 6.15 16.77
CA ARG A 24 -6.78 5.87 16.52
C ARG A 24 -6.55 4.45 15.97
N PRO A 25 -6.78 4.25 14.66
CA PRO A 25 -6.53 2.98 13.98
C PRO A 25 -5.08 2.48 14.08
N LYS A 26 -4.91 1.16 13.95
CA LYS A 26 -3.62 0.47 14.14
C LYS A 26 -2.48 0.95 13.25
N GLN A 27 -2.78 1.35 12.02
CA GLN A 27 -1.81 1.81 11.04
C GLN A 27 -1.14 3.14 11.46
N PHE A 28 -1.76 3.87 12.39
CA PHE A 28 -1.25 5.13 12.93
C PHE A 28 -0.59 4.96 14.30
N LEU A 29 -0.42 3.72 14.77
CA LEU A 29 0.29 3.41 16.01
C LEU A 29 1.77 3.12 15.73
N ASP A 30 2.65 3.66 16.57
CA ASP A 30 4.09 3.37 16.57
C ASP A 30 4.32 1.99 17.19
N LEU A 31 4.26 0.92 16.38
CA LEU A 31 4.29 -0.45 16.88
C LEU A 31 5.68 -1.10 16.86
N THR A 32 6.62 -0.60 16.03
CA THR A 32 7.93 -1.26 15.85
C THR A 32 9.10 -0.34 15.47
N SER A 33 8.86 0.92 15.12
CA SER A 33 9.88 1.91 14.76
C SER A 33 9.46 3.28 15.32
N ASN A 34 10.31 4.32 15.22
CA ASN A 34 9.90 5.70 15.52
C ASN A 34 8.81 6.24 14.56
N LEU A 35 8.28 5.40 13.67
CA LEU A 35 7.28 5.71 12.67
C LEU A 35 6.10 4.73 12.79
N SER A 36 4.91 5.20 12.45
CA SER A 36 3.75 4.34 12.28
C SER A 36 3.88 3.46 11.03
N LEU A 37 3.10 2.37 10.94
CA LEU A 37 3.06 1.55 9.71
C LEU A 37 2.64 2.37 8.47
N PHE A 38 1.75 3.36 8.66
CA PHE A 38 1.39 4.31 7.62
C PHE A 38 2.60 5.14 7.18
N GLN A 39 3.39 5.67 8.12
CA GLN A 39 4.59 6.45 7.80
C GLN A 39 5.70 5.60 7.17
N GLU A 40 5.90 4.36 7.63
CA GLU A 40 6.80 3.40 6.98
C GLU A 40 6.36 3.13 5.53
N THR A 41 5.05 2.93 5.31
CA THR A 41 4.50 2.75 3.97
C THR A 41 4.68 3.99 3.11
N LEU A 42 4.41 5.18 3.66
CA LEU A 42 4.56 6.46 2.98
C LEU A 42 6.01 6.69 2.54
N ALA A 43 6.98 6.51 3.45
CA ALA A 43 8.40 6.65 3.15
C ALA A 43 8.88 5.66 2.08
N ARG A 44 8.40 4.41 2.15
CA ARG A 44 8.71 3.36 1.17
C ARG A 44 8.23 3.70 -0.24
N VAL A 45 7.01 4.25 -0.37
CA VAL A 45 6.38 4.48 -1.69
C VAL A 45 6.59 5.88 -2.27
N ALA A 46 6.86 6.91 -1.46
CA ALA A 46 7.04 8.27 -1.95
C ALA A 46 8.09 8.41 -3.08
N PRO A 47 9.23 7.68 -3.08
CA PRO A 47 10.19 7.71 -4.18
C PRO A 47 9.65 7.22 -5.54
N LEU A 48 8.59 6.41 -5.55
CA LEU A 48 7.96 5.93 -6.81
C LEU A 48 7.20 7.04 -7.54
N ALA A 49 6.76 8.07 -6.83
CA ALA A 49 6.00 9.17 -7.41
C ALA A 49 6.87 10.23 -8.12
N LYS A 50 8.20 10.16 -7.99
CA LYS A 50 9.12 11.21 -8.48
C LYS A 50 9.06 11.42 -10.00
N ASP A 51 8.71 10.39 -10.76
CA ASP A 51 8.74 10.40 -12.23
C ASP A 51 7.40 10.84 -12.83
N GLY A 52 6.87 11.98 -12.36
CA GLY A 52 5.62 12.58 -12.84
C GLY A 52 4.33 12.06 -12.19
N GLY A 53 4.45 11.21 -11.17
CA GLY A 53 3.33 10.71 -10.39
C GLY A 53 3.02 11.54 -9.16
N GLN A 54 2.13 11.02 -8.31
CA GLN A 54 1.81 11.61 -7.02
C GLN A 54 1.34 10.53 -6.03
N VAL A 55 1.74 10.65 -4.76
CA VAL A 55 1.18 9.79 -3.70
C VAL A 55 -0.29 10.14 -3.48
N VAL A 56 -1.14 9.12 -3.47
CA VAL A 56 -2.57 9.24 -3.16
C VAL A 56 -2.85 8.44 -1.90
N VAL A 57 -3.49 9.06 -0.93
CA VAL A 57 -3.96 8.40 0.29
C VAL A 57 -5.48 8.35 0.24
N VAL A 58 -6.05 7.16 0.41
CA VAL A 58 -7.51 7.00 0.54
C VAL A 58 -7.82 6.64 1.98
N ALA A 59 -8.64 7.43 2.66
CA ALA A 59 -8.96 7.25 4.07
C ALA A 59 -10.39 7.70 4.40
N GLY A 60 -10.99 7.19 5.48
CA GLY A 60 -12.25 7.72 6.00
C GLY A 60 -12.14 9.18 6.44
N GLN A 61 -13.24 9.95 6.32
CA GLN A 61 -13.28 11.36 6.74
C GLN A 61 -12.85 11.58 8.20
N GLU A 62 -13.17 10.64 9.08
CA GLU A 62 -12.81 10.62 10.49
C GLU A 62 -11.29 10.58 10.74
N HIS A 63 -10.50 10.07 9.78
CA HIS A 63 -9.05 9.95 9.88
C HIS A 63 -8.29 11.11 9.24
N ARG A 64 -9.00 12.13 8.73
CA ARG A 64 -8.39 13.28 8.05
C ARG A 64 -7.27 13.92 8.87
N ALA A 65 -7.51 14.19 10.16
CA ALA A 65 -6.55 14.88 11.01
C ALA A 65 -5.25 14.09 11.16
N VAL A 66 -5.34 12.81 11.54
CA VAL A 66 -4.17 11.95 11.74
C VAL A 66 -3.41 11.66 10.44
N VAL A 67 -4.11 11.51 9.31
CA VAL A 67 -3.44 11.35 8.00
C VAL A 67 -2.65 12.59 7.65
N VAL A 68 -3.24 13.78 7.77
CA VAL A 68 -2.55 15.04 7.45
C VAL A 68 -1.36 15.27 8.37
N GLU A 69 -1.50 14.97 9.67
CA GLU A 69 -0.41 15.06 10.63
C GLU A 69 0.75 14.12 10.26
N GLN A 70 0.46 12.85 9.98
CA GLN A 70 1.50 11.84 9.72
C GLN A 70 2.11 11.93 8.33
N LEU A 71 1.46 12.61 7.37
CA LEU A 71 2.06 12.93 6.06
C LEU A 71 3.30 13.81 6.21
N GLY A 72 3.35 14.69 7.22
CA GLY A 72 4.41 15.67 7.39
C GLY A 72 4.63 16.50 6.11
N ASP A 73 5.88 16.56 5.64
CA ASP A 73 6.26 17.31 4.44
C ASP A 73 6.12 16.51 3.12
N ILE A 74 5.68 15.24 3.17
CA ILE A 74 5.58 14.41 1.97
C ILE A 74 4.34 14.84 1.15
N PRO A 75 4.52 15.30 -0.11
CA PRO A 75 3.39 15.73 -0.92
C PRO A 75 2.48 14.56 -1.28
N ALA A 76 1.20 14.66 -0.90
CA ALA A 76 0.19 13.65 -1.21
C ALA A 76 -1.18 14.29 -1.45
N VAL A 77 -2.01 13.61 -2.24
CA VAL A 77 -3.44 13.88 -2.30
C VAL A 77 -4.16 12.97 -1.33
N VAL A 78 -5.06 13.53 -0.53
CA VAL A 78 -5.91 12.76 0.39
C VAL A 78 -7.33 12.71 -0.16
N LEU A 79 -7.78 11.52 -0.56
CA LEU A 79 -9.16 11.22 -0.94
C LEU A 79 -9.91 10.72 0.28
N LEU A 80 -10.89 11.49 0.74
CA LEU A 80 -11.66 11.17 1.94
C LEU A 80 -12.96 10.45 1.59
N GLU A 81 -13.11 9.22 2.09
CA GLU A 81 -14.31 8.43 1.94
C GLU A 81 -15.40 8.93 2.92
N PRO A 82 -16.62 9.23 2.44
CA PRO A 82 -17.72 9.66 3.32
C PRO A 82 -18.27 8.54 4.21
N SER A 83 -17.96 7.29 3.87
CA SER A 83 -18.37 6.08 4.57
C SER A 83 -17.47 4.94 4.10
N GLY A 84 -17.03 4.05 4.98
CA GLY A 84 -16.27 2.87 4.57
C GLY A 84 -17.08 1.94 3.66
N ARG A 85 -16.53 1.58 2.49
CA ARG A 85 -17.19 0.74 1.47
C ARG A 85 -16.24 -0.30 0.85
N ASP A 86 -15.41 -0.91 1.72
CA ASP A 86 -14.37 -1.89 1.36
C ASP A 86 -13.34 -1.38 0.35
N SER A 87 -12.34 -2.21 0.04
CA SER A 87 -11.20 -1.83 -0.80
C SER A 87 -11.59 -1.53 -2.24
N ALA A 88 -12.61 -2.18 -2.80
CA ALA A 88 -13.00 -1.99 -4.19
C ALA A 88 -13.48 -0.55 -4.49
N ALA A 89 -14.29 0.04 -3.60
CA ALA A 89 -14.75 1.41 -3.77
C ALA A 89 -13.60 2.43 -3.64
N ALA A 90 -12.72 2.21 -2.65
CA ALA A 90 -11.51 3.03 -2.45
C ALA A 90 -10.58 2.98 -3.67
N MET A 91 -10.34 1.78 -4.21
CA MET A 91 -9.53 1.58 -5.41
C MET A 91 -10.14 2.26 -6.63
N ALA A 92 -11.45 2.11 -6.84
CA ALA A 92 -12.16 2.73 -7.95
C ALA A 92 -12.13 4.26 -7.88
N ALA A 93 -12.30 4.85 -6.70
CA ALA A 93 -12.23 6.30 -6.50
C ALA A 93 -10.83 6.85 -6.82
N ALA A 94 -9.77 6.19 -6.35
CA ALA A 94 -8.40 6.58 -6.67
C ALA A 94 -8.09 6.41 -8.16
N ALA A 95 -8.45 5.28 -8.76
CA ALA A 95 -8.24 5.03 -10.18
C ALA A 95 -8.96 6.09 -11.05
N HIS A 96 -10.20 6.44 -10.71
CA HIS A 96 -10.95 7.50 -11.41
C HIS A 96 -10.27 8.87 -11.28
N TRP A 97 -9.78 9.20 -10.08
CA TRP A 97 -9.07 10.46 -9.84
C TRP A 97 -7.76 10.54 -10.64
N ILE A 98 -7.02 9.43 -10.72
CA ILE A 98 -5.76 9.30 -11.49
C ILE A 98 -6.05 9.43 -12.98
N ALA A 99 -7.02 8.68 -13.51
CA ALA A 99 -7.36 8.69 -14.94
C ALA A 99 -7.78 10.08 -15.46
N ARG A 100 -8.36 10.93 -14.60
CA ARG A 100 -8.69 12.32 -14.93
C ARG A 100 -7.49 13.26 -15.02
N ARG A 101 -6.33 12.87 -14.48
CA ARG A 101 -5.09 13.65 -14.42
C ARG A 101 -4.05 13.14 -15.38
N ASP A 102 -3.87 11.83 -15.39
CA ASP A 102 -3.02 11.12 -16.32
C ASP A 102 -3.73 9.84 -16.78
N PRO A 103 -4.32 9.84 -17.99
CA PRO A 103 -4.96 8.65 -18.56
C PRO A 103 -4.01 7.46 -18.75
N ASN A 104 -2.69 7.70 -18.76
CA ASN A 104 -1.65 6.67 -18.87
C ASN A 104 -0.95 6.40 -17.52
N GLY A 105 -1.44 7.00 -16.43
CA GLY A 105 -0.88 6.84 -15.09
C GLY A 105 -1.15 5.45 -14.52
N VAL A 106 -0.13 4.82 -13.95
CA VAL A 106 -0.26 3.49 -13.33
C VAL A 106 -0.52 3.64 -11.83
N ALA A 107 -1.62 3.09 -11.35
CA ALA A 107 -1.94 3.05 -9.93
C ALA A 107 -1.27 1.85 -9.25
N ALA A 108 -0.43 2.11 -8.24
CA ALA A 108 0.19 1.07 -7.42
C ALA A 108 -0.48 1.03 -6.04
N PHE A 109 -1.45 0.12 -5.86
CA PHE A 109 -2.21 0.00 -4.61
C PHE A 109 -1.43 -0.73 -3.52
N VAL A 110 -1.38 -0.15 -2.32
CA VAL A 110 -0.75 -0.73 -1.13
C VAL A 110 -1.64 -0.54 0.10
N ALA A 111 -1.62 -1.52 1.01
CA ALA A 111 -2.25 -1.38 2.32
C ALA A 111 -1.31 -0.62 3.27
N SER A 112 -1.87 0.26 4.11
CA SER A 112 -1.09 1.06 5.08
C SER A 112 -0.59 0.30 6.30
N ASP A 113 -1.01 -0.96 6.48
CA ASP A 113 -0.72 -1.79 7.65
C ASP A 113 0.17 -3.01 7.34
N HIS A 114 0.76 -3.05 6.14
CA HIS A 114 1.72 -4.09 5.76
C HIS A 114 3.15 -3.69 6.13
N ARG A 115 3.79 -4.52 6.96
CA ARG A 115 5.21 -4.41 7.24
C ARG A 115 6.02 -5.04 6.12
N ILE A 116 6.86 -4.25 5.46
CA ILE A 116 7.83 -4.68 4.45
C ILE A 116 9.20 -4.11 4.85
N THR A 117 10.23 -4.94 4.87
CA THR A 117 11.57 -4.57 5.38
C THR A 117 12.60 -4.27 4.29
N GLN A 118 12.31 -4.64 3.04
CA GLN A 118 13.22 -4.53 1.90
C GLN A 118 12.69 -3.51 0.88
N ASP A 119 12.75 -2.23 1.26
CA ASP A 119 12.18 -1.11 0.54
C ASP A 119 12.67 -0.94 -0.91
N ASP A 120 13.98 -1.11 -1.14
CA ASP A 120 14.55 -0.96 -2.50
C ASP A 120 14.04 -2.03 -3.45
N LEU A 121 14.03 -3.28 -2.99
CA LEU A 121 13.54 -4.38 -3.78
C LEU A 121 12.02 -4.30 -3.99
N PHE A 122 11.25 -3.83 -2.99
CA PHE A 122 9.83 -3.51 -3.16
C PHE A 122 9.63 -2.49 -4.28
N ARG A 123 10.41 -1.41 -4.29
CA ARG A 123 10.31 -0.38 -5.33
C ARG A 123 10.71 -0.91 -6.70
N ALA A 124 11.73 -1.75 -6.78
CA ALA A 124 12.13 -2.40 -8.04
C ALA A 124 11.00 -3.27 -8.60
N ALA A 125 10.39 -4.10 -7.75
CA ALA A 125 9.27 -4.96 -8.14
C ALA A 125 8.03 -4.14 -8.59
N VAL A 126 7.75 -2.99 -7.94
CA VAL A 126 6.66 -2.09 -8.37
C VAL A 126 6.95 -1.46 -9.73
N ARG A 127 8.21 -1.08 -10.01
CA ARG A 127 8.57 -0.52 -11.33
C ARG A 127 8.45 -1.57 -12.43
N GLU A 128 8.95 -2.77 -12.21
CA GLU A 128 8.79 -3.89 -13.15
C GLU A 128 7.31 -4.22 -13.38
N ALA A 129 6.50 -4.30 -12.32
CA ALA A 129 5.08 -4.52 -12.42
C ALA A 129 4.36 -3.40 -13.18
N ALA A 130 4.77 -2.14 -12.99
CA ALA A 130 4.21 -1.02 -13.72
C ALA A 130 4.49 -1.15 -15.22
N ASP A 131 5.74 -1.48 -15.60
CA ASP A 131 6.14 -1.72 -17.00
C ASP A 131 5.36 -2.90 -17.62
N LEU A 132 5.09 -3.95 -16.84
CA LEU A 132 4.28 -5.10 -17.27
C LEU A 132 2.77 -4.79 -17.35
N ALA A 133 2.26 -3.93 -16.48
CA ALA A 133 0.83 -3.60 -16.42
C ALA A 133 0.37 -2.92 -17.72
N GLY A 134 1.23 -2.12 -18.33
CA GLY A 134 0.88 -1.36 -19.54
C GLY A 134 -0.45 -0.63 -19.36
N SER A 135 -1.28 -0.61 -20.41
CA SER A 135 -2.62 0.00 -20.40
C SER A 135 -3.77 -1.00 -20.22
N ASP A 136 -3.49 -2.31 -20.14
CA ASP A 136 -4.53 -3.35 -20.26
C ASP A 136 -4.40 -4.52 -19.26
N ARG A 137 -3.45 -4.48 -18.31
CA ARG A 137 -3.23 -5.58 -17.37
C ARG A 137 -3.33 -5.14 -15.92
N LEU A 138 -3.82 -6.07 -15.10
CA LEU A 138 -3.72 -6.03 -13.65
C LEU A 138 -2.53 -6.91 -13.23
N VAL A 139 -1.58 -6.34 -12.50
CA VAL A 139 -0.49 -7.10 -11.90
C VAL A 139 -0.73 -7.21 -10.40
N VAL A 140 -0.55 -8.42 -9.85
CA VAL A 140 -0.70 -8.73 -8.43
C VAL A 140 0.59 -9.29 -7.88
N PHE A 141 0.96 -8.92 -6.65
CA PHE A 141 2.15 -9.43 -5.98
C PHE A 141 1.79 -10.64 -5.12
N GLY A 142 2.45 -11.77 -5.38
CA GLY A 142 2.37 -12.96 -4.55
C GLY A 142 3.56 -13.06 -3.61
N VAL A 143 3.33 -13.59 -2.41
CA VAL A 143 4.39 -14.01 -1.48
C VAL A 143 4.27 -15.52 -1.31
N LYS A 144 5.42 -16.21 -1.28
CA LYS A 144 5.43 -17.67 -1.06
C LYS A 144 4.88 -17.97 0.35
N PRO A 145 3.77 -18.74 0.47
CA PRO A 145 3.24 -19.08 1.78
C PRO A 145 4.20 -20.02 2.53
N THR A 146 4.36 -19.79 3.82
CA THR A 146 5.11 -20.68 4.73
C THR A 146 4.21 -21.76 5.33
N GLU A 147 2.90 -21.50 5.41
CA GLU A 147 1.89 -22.41 5.92
C GLU A 147 0.53 -22.17 5.24
N PRO A 148 -0.37 -23.19 5.20
CA PRO A 148 -1.73 -22.99 4.72
C PRO A 148 -2.55 -22.19 5.74
N SER A 149 -3.00 -21.01 5.35
CA SER A 149 -3.90 -20.15 6.13
C SER A 149 -5.12 -19.75 5.32
N SER A 150 -6.32 -19.86 5.91
CA SER A 150 -7.59 -19.42 5.31
C SER A 150 -7.81 -17.90 5.42
N ALA A 151 -6.91 -17.19 6.11
CA ALA A 151 -6.98 -15.73 6.25
C ALA A 151 -6.45 -14.98 5.01
N TYR A 152 -5.80 -15.68 4.08
CA TYR A 152 -5.22 -15.12 2.86
C TYR A 152 -5.95 -15.57 1.61
N GLY A 153 -5.95 -14.71 0.59
CA GLY A 153 -6.23 -15.13 -0.78
C GLY A 153 -5.01 -15.81 -1.40
N TYR A 154 -5.24 -16.81 -2.25
CA TYR A 154 -4.19 -17.52 -2.98
C TYR A 154 -4.23 -17.15 -4.45
N ILE A 155 -3.05 -17.04 -5.04
CA ILE A 155 -2.85 -16.77 -6.47
C ILE A 155 -2.37 -18.08 -7.09
N GLN A 156 -3.06 -18.55 -8.14
CA GLN A 156 -2.62 -19.67 -8.96
C GLN A 156 -2.05 -19.12 -10.28
N PRO A 157 -0.72 -18.94 -10.38
CA PRO A 157 -0.11 -18.48 -11.62
C PRO A 157 -0.11 -19.61 -12.66
N GLU A 158 -0.47 -19.29 -13.91
CA GLU A 158 -0.28 -20.20 -15.05
C GLU A 158 1.22 -20.41 -15.35
N GLN A 159 2.02 -19.36 -15.14
CA GLN A 159 3.48 -19.38 -15.22
C GLN A 159 4.05 -18.48 -14.11
N VAL A 160 4.98 -19.00 -13.32
CA VAL A 160 5.68 -18.21 -12.30
C VAL A 160 6.83 -17.47 -12.98
N VAL A 161 6.70 -16.15 -13.14
CA VAL A 161 7.87 -15.29 -13.41
C VAL A 161 8.43 -14.93 -12.04
N LEU A 162 9.42 -15.72 -11.57
CA LEU A 162 10.15 -15.36 -10.37
C LEU A 162 11.09 -14.20 -10.71
N GLY A 163 10.73 -12.98 -10.31
CA GLY A 163 11.76 -12.01 -9.93
C GLY A 163 12.58 -12.61 -8.79
N ASP A 164 13.88 -12.29 -8.73
CA ASP A 164 14.78 -12.85 -7.70
C ASP A 164 14.10 -12.75 -6.32
N PRO A 165 13.95 -13.87 -5.59
CA PRO A 165 13.13 -13.88 -4.40
C PRO A 165 13.61 -12.85 -3.39
N MET A 166 12.66 -12.13 -2.82
CA MET A 166 12.79 -11.36 -1.59
C MET A 166 13.07 -12.33 -0.43
N VAL A 167 14.26 -12.95 -0.42
CA VAL A 167 14.64 -13.90 0.62
C VAL A 167 14.83 -13.11 1.90
N GLY A 168 13.81 -13.16 2.76
CA GLY A 168 13.97 -12.87 4.18
C GLY A 168 15.02 -13.83 4.72
N GLY A 169 16.12 -13.26 5.23
CA GLY A 169 17.21 -14.02 5.82
C GLY A 169 16.69 -14.92 6.93
N ASP A 170 16.82 -16.22 6.70
CA ASP A 170 16.81 -17.24 7.73
C ASP A 170 18.15 -17.15 8.48
N GLU A 171 18.21 -16.33 9.53
CA GLU A 171 19.23 -16.52 10.56
C GLU A 171 18.69 -17.54 11.56
N GLY A 172 18.98 -18.80 11.27
CA GLY A 172 18.82 -19.88 12.22
C GLY A 172 19.50 -19.56 13.55
N ARG A 173 18.78 -19.78 14.64
CA ARG A 173 19.36 -20.10 15.95
C ARG A 173 18.47 -21.12 16.65
N HIS A 174 19.15 -22.18 17.07
CA HIS A 174 18.72 -23.22 17.99
C HIS A 174 18.12 -22.67 19.28
#